data_AF-A0A2P6MMB9-F1
#
_entry.id   AF-A0A2P6MMB9-F1
#
_cell.length_a   1.000
_cell.length_b   1.000
_cell.length_c   1.000
_cell.angle_alpha   90.00
_cell.angle_beta   90.00
_cell.angle_gamma   90.00
#
_symmetry.space_group_name_H-M   'P 1'
#
loop_
_entity.id
_entity.type
_entity.pdbx_description
1 polymer ?
#
loop_
_entity_poly.entity_id
_entity_poly.type
_entity_poly.pdbx_seq_one_letter_code
_entity_poly.pdbx_strand_id
1 'polypeptide(L)'
;HMTPVICVCNGTGLAPFRGFLQEREHIQQQHGTIGQLHLFFGCRSRKEDFIYADELLDYEARGLVKLHVAFSRDQGEKVYVQNKMRQEEREHIQQQHGTIGQLHLFFGCRSRKEDFIYAEELFDHEARGLVKLHVAFSRDQEEKVYVQHKMRQEEELIADILMKQNGRFYVCGDARTMAKDVQEELRRMIAKFSGSTAEEAKNKFVEMVQEERVVLDVWG
;
A
#
# COMPACT_ATOMS: atom_id res chain seq x y z
N HIS A 1 -0.19 -20.01 3.46
CA HIS A 1 -0.44 -19.61 2.05
C HIS A 1 -0.03 -18.14 1.92
N MET A 2 0.61 -17.72 0.84
CA MET A 2 1.06 -16.33 0.68
C MET A 2 -0.13 -15.47 0.23
N THR A 3 -0.58 -14.57 1.09
CA THR A 3 -1.70 -13.65 0.78
C THR A 3 -1.19 -12.49 -0.09
N PRO A 4 -1.58 -12.38 -1.36
CA PRO A 4 -1.26 -11.20 -2.18
C PRO A 4 -1.96 -9.96 -1.61
N VAL A 5 -1.27 -8.82 -1.68
CA VAL A 5 -1.74 -7.55 -1.12
C VAL A 5 -1.82 -6.50 -2.22
N ILE A 6 -2.97 -5.84 -2.30
CA ILE A 6 -3.19 -4.69 -3.18
C ILE A 6 -3.41 -3.44 -2.33
N CYS A 7 -2.68 -2.37 -2.61
CA CYS A 7 -2.84 -1.08 -1.95
C CYS A 7 -3.25 -0.01 -2.97
N VAL A 8 -4.29 0.77 -2.68
CA VAL A 8 -4.68 1.97 -3.45
C VAL A 8 -4.46 3.20 -2.57
N CYS A 9 -3.66 4.16 -3.04
CA CYS A 9 -3.27 5.32 -2.25
C CYS A 9 -3.42 6.65 -3.00
N ASN A 10 -3.85 7.70 -2.30
CA ASN A 10 -3.54 9.08 -2.63
C ASN A 10 -2.90 9.80 -1.42
N GLY A 11 -1.89 10.64 -1.63
CA GLY A 11 -1.28 11.42 -0.54
C GLY A 11 -0.54 10.59 0.54
N THR A 12 -0.71 10.91 1.83
CA THR A 12 0.19 10.59 2.97
C THR A 12 0.23 9.13 3.46
N GLY A 13 0.03 8.16 2.56
CA GLY A 13 0.71 6.85 2.42
C GLY A 13 0.89 5.83 3.56
N LEU A 14 0.76 6.16 4.85
CA LEU A 14 1.16 5.23 5.93
C LEU A 14 0.03 4.30 6.42
N ALA A 15 -1.21 4.78 6.39
CA ALA A 15 -2.43 4.03 6.69
C ALA A 15 -2.49 2.58 6.14
N PRO A 16 -2.28 2.33 4.83
CA PRO A 16 -2.37 1.00 4.24
C PRO A 16 -1.18 0.11 4.65
N PHE A 17 -0.06 0.72 5.03
CA PHE A 17 1.08 -0.03 5.56
C PHE A 17 0.79 -0.61 6.95
N ARG A 18 -0.02 0.06 7.77
CA ARG A 18 -0.45 -0.49 9.08
C ARG A 18 -1.22 -1.79 8.90
N GLY A 19 -2.17 -1.81 7.96
CA GLY A 19 -2.94 -3.01 7.65
C GLY A 19 -2.07 -4.17 7.13
N PHE A 20 -0.99 -3.86 6.39
CA PHE A 20 0.01 -4.85 6.00
C PHE A 20 0.83 -5.38 7.18
N LEU A 21 1.19 -4.54 8.15
CA LEU A 21 1.91 -4.96 9.36
C LEU A 21 1.05 -5.85 10.28
N GLN A 22 -0.25 -5.56 10.40
CA GLN A 22 -1.20 -6.40 11.14
C GLN A 22 -1.33 -7.80 10.52
N GLU A 23 -1.36 -7.90 9.19
CA GLU A 23 -1.38 -9.19 8.51
C GLU A 23 -0.06 -9.95 8.71
N ARG A 24 1.08 -9.25 8.67
CA ARG A 24 2.38 -9.86 8.95
C ARG A 24 2.46 -10.39 10.38
N GLU A 25 1.89 -9.68 11.33
CA GLU A 25 1.73 -10.16 12.71
C GLU A 25 0.93 -11.46 12.76
N HIS A 26 -0.21 -11.51 12.09
CA HIS A 26 -1.05 -12.70 12.04
C HIS A 26 -0.31 -13.90 11.40
N ILE A 27 0.38 -13.67 10.29
CA ILE A 27 1.20 -14.68 9.61
C ILE A 27 2.35 -15.15 10.52
N GLN A 28 3.02 -14.24 11.24
CA GLN A 28 4.08 -14.60 12.19
C GLN A 28 3.53 -15.49 13.32
N GLN A 29 2.35 -15.16 13.87
CA GLN A 29 1.70 -15.95 14.91
C GLN A 29 1.29 -17.35 14.42
N GLN A 30 0.89 -17.49 13.16
CA GLN A 30 0.44 -18.77 12.60
C GLN A 30 1.56 -19.65 12.03
N HIS A 31 2.58 -19.04 11.40
CA HIS A 31 3.58 -19.75 10.60
C HIS A 31 5.01 -19.57 11.12
N GLY A 32 5.21 -18.77 12.18
CA GLY A 32 6.48 -18.58 12.88
C GLY A 32 7.46 -17.65 12.18
N THR A 33 7.72 -17.86 10.89
CA THR A 33 8.72 -17.10 10.12
C THR A 33 8.10 -16.21 9.06
N ILE A 34 8.52 -14.94 9.04
CA ILE A 34 8.16 -13.94 8.03
C ILE A 34 9.44 -13.36 7.41
N GLY A 35 9.42 -13.03 6.11
CA GLY A 35 10.56 -12.41 5.44
C GLY A 35 10.80 -10.98 5.92
N GLN A 36 12.04 -10.49 5.86
CA GLN A 36 12.39 -9.13 6.29
C GLN A 36 11.61 -8.06 5.51
N LEU A 37 11.08 -7.06 6.21
CA LEU A 37 10.36 -5.93 5.62
C LEU A 37 11.02 -4.64 6.11
N HIS A 38 11.40 -3.75 5.21
CA HIS A 38 11.89 -2.42 5.57
C HIS A 38 10.79 -1.39 5.28
N LEU A 39 10.46 -0.55 6.27
CA LEU A 39 9.60 0.62 6.09
C LEU A 39 10.45 1.88 6.16
N PHE A 40 10.45 2.68 5.10
CA PHE A 40 11.01 4.01 5.14
C PHE A 40 9.89 5.04 5.32
N PHE A 41 9.94 5.80 6.40
CA PHE A 41 8.91 6.77 6.75
C PHE A 41 9.51 8.17 6.91
N GLY A 42 8.97 9.15 6.18
CA GLY A 42 9.42 10.54 6.23
C GLY A 42 8.37 11.47 6.78
N CYS A 43 8.74 12.31 7.76
CA CYS A 43 7.88 13.38 8.26
C CYS A 43 8.68 14.62 8.68
N ARG A 44 8.01 15.70 9.11
CA ARG A 44 8.66 16.95 9.50
C ARG A 44 9.39 16.80 10.83
N SER A 45 8.70 16.34 11.85
CA SER A 45 9.26 16.19 13.19
C SER A 45 8.64 15.00 13.91
N ARG A 46 9.40 14.39 14.83
CA ARG A 46 8.91 13.29 15.64
C ARG A 46 7.69 13.65 16.47
N LYS A 47 7.60 14.92 16.89
CA LYS A 47 6.56 15.40 17.81
C LYS A 47 5.29 15.88 17.13
N GLU A 48 5.36 16.29 15.85
CA GLU A 48 4.20 16.88 15.18
C GLU A 48 3.50 15.93 14.22
N ASP A 49 4.25 15.15 13.43
CA ASP A 49 3.67 14.41 12.30
C ASP A 49 4.26 13.01 12.09
N PHE A 50 4.89 12.44 13.12
CA PHE A 50 5.16 11.00 13.17
C PHE A 50 3.90 10.22 13.52
N ILE A 51 3.00 10.15 12.55
CA ILE A 51 1.74 9.42 12.68
C ILE A 51 1.98 7.93 12.97
N TYR A 52 1.23 7.39 13.94
CA TYR A 52 1.31 5.99 14.40
C TYR A 52 2.68 5.57 14.95
N ALA A 53 3.46 6.50 15.50
CA ALA A 53 4.80 6.23 16.03
C ALA A 53 4.86 5.05 16.99
N ASP A 54 3.99 5.01 18.00
CA ASP A 54 4.00 3.95 19.03
C ASP A 54 3.75 2.57 18.43
N GLU A 55 2.82 2.48 17.47
CA GLU A 55 2.48 1.22 16.80
C GLU A 55 3.59 0.76 15.85
N LEU A 56 4.18 1.69 15.07
CA LEU A 56 5.29 1.35 14.17
C LEU A 56 6.55 0.91 14.93
N LEU A 57 6.83 1.55 16.07
CA LEU A 57 7.94 1.17 16.95
C LEU A 57 7.68 -0.18 17.61
N ASP A 58 6.43 -0.49 17.98
CA ASP A 58 6.04 -1.81 18.47
C ASP A 58 6.22 -2.90 17.40
N TYR A 59 5.76 -2.67 16.17
CA TYR A 59 5.98 -3.60 15.06
C TYR A 59 7.47 -3.83 14.78
N GLU A 60 8.31 -2.80 14.90
CA GLU A 60 9.76 -2.93 14.77
C GLU A 60 10.36 -3.77 15.90
N ALA A 61 9.97 -3.50 17.16
CA ALA A 61 10.44 -4.25 18.32
C ALA A 61 10.09 -5.75 18.24
N ARG A 62 8.97 -6.09 17.59
CA ARG A 62 8.51 -7.46 17.36
C ARG A 62 9.08 -8.12 16.09
N GLY A 63 9.94 -7.41 15.37
CA GLY A 63 10.61 -7.92 14.16
C GLY A 63 9.68 -8.05 12.96
N LEU A 64 8.52 -7.40 12.98
CA LEU A 64 7.55 -7.41 11.87
C LEU A 64 8.01 -6.50 10.74
N VAL A 65 8.79 -5.49 11.07
CA VAL A 65 9.37 -4.50 10.15
C VAL A 65 10.69 -3.97 10.69
N LYS A 66 11.59 -3.51 9.82
CA LYS A 66 12.72 -2.66 10.16
C LYS A 66 12.36 -1.24 9.75
N LEU A 67 12.31 -0.32 10.70
CA LEU A 67 11.76 1.02 10.50
C LEU A 67 12.88 2.05 10.31
N HIS A 68 12.78 2.81 9.22
CA HIS A 68 13.73 3.85 8.84
C HIS A 68 13.02 5.18 8.82
N VAL A 69 13.09 5.92 9.94
CA VAL A 69 12.41 7.20 10.06
C VAL A 69 13.33 8.37 9.72
N ALA A 70 12.87 9.27 8.87
CA ALA A 70 13.54 10.50 8.52
C ALA A 70 12.72 11.72 8.97
N PHE A 71 13.26 12.47 9.93
CA PHE A 71 12.68 13.72 10.40
C PHE A 71 13.39 14.90 9.72
N SER A 72 12.67 15.64 8.87
CA SER A 72 13.28 16.72 8.09
C SER A 72 13.57 18.01 8.88
N ARG A 73 13.04 18.15 10.12
CA ARG A 73 13.13 19.36 10.95
C ARG A 73 13.59 19.13 12.40
N ASP A 74 13.88 17.90 12.81
CA ASP A 74 14.30 17.60 14.20
C ASP A 74 15.77 17.92 14.49
N GLN A 75 16.58 18.14 13.44
CA GLN A 75 17.97 18.54 13.56
C GLN A 75 18.34 19.65 12.56
N GLY A 76 19.51 20.28 12.76
CA GLY A 76 19.97 21.42 11.97
C GLY A 76 20.16 21.14 10.48
N GLU A 77 20.34 19.88 10.08
CA GLU A 77 20.40 19.43 8.69
C GLU A 77 19.14 18.65 8.30
N LYS A 78 18.59 18.93 7.11
CA LYS A 78 17.40 18.23 6.63
C LYS A 78 17.74 16.79 6.25
N VAL A 79 17.25 15.84 7.05
CA VAL A 79 17.37 14.41 6.77
C VAL A 79 16.07 13.94 6.13
N TYR A 80 16.18 13.41 4.92
CA TYR A 80 15.07 12.87 4.16
C TYR A 80 15.21 11.35 4.01
N VAL A 81 14.15 10.69 3.56
CA VAL A 81 14.08 9.23 3.41
C VAL A 81 15.24 8.68 2.56
N GLN A 82 15.59 9.36 1.46
CA GLN A 82 16.72 9.00 0.60
C GLN A 82 18.08 9.02 1.32
N ASN A 83 18.23 9.79 2.40
CA ASN A 83 19.46 9.78 3.20
C ASN A 83 19.53 8.51 4.04
N LYS A 84 18.41 8.05 4.58
CA LYS A 84 18.31 6.79 5.34
C LYS A 84 18.48 5.57 4.45
N MET A 85 17.92 5.59 3.25
CA MET A 85 18.12 4.53 2.25
C MET A 85 19.59 4.38 1.86
N ARG A 86 20.28 5.48 1.53
CA ARG A 86 21.72 5.46 1.20
C ARG A 86 22.60 5.02 2.37
N GLN A 87 22.19 5.31 3.60
CA GLN A 87 22.88 4.82 4.80
C GLN A 87 22.72 3.30 4.93
N GLU A 88 21.51 2.78 4.78
CA GLU A 88 21.23 1.34 4.84
C GLU A 88 21.91 0.56 3.71
N GLU A 89 21.93 1.09 2.48
CA GLU A 89 22.66 0.49 1.34
C GLU A 89 24.17 0.35 1.60
N ARG A 90 24.77 1.32 2.30
CA ARG A 90 26.19 1.26 2.71
C ARG A 90 26.43 0.26 3.83
N GLU A 91 25.42 0.01 4.65
CA GLU A 91 25.51 -0.86 5.82
C GLU A 91 25.11 -2.33 5.50
N HIS A 92 24.33 -2.59 4.43
CA HIS A 92 23.82 -3.93 4.11
C HIS A 92 23.79 -4.24 2.59
N ILE A 93 24.82 -4.93 2.10
CA ILE A 93 24.75 -5.80 0.92
C ILE A 93 25.16 -7.21 1.35
N GLN A 94 24.23 -8.01 1.84
CA GLN A 94 24.27 -9.47 1.71
C GLN A 94 22.92 -10.10 2.12
N GLN A 95 22.27 -10.77 1.16
CA GLN A 95 21.30 -11.88 1.29
C GLN A 95 20.06 -11.70 2.21
N GLN A 96 18.86 -11.79 1.62
CA GLN A 96 17.96 -12.95 1.79
C GLN A 96 16.70 -12.85 0.92
N HIS A 97 16.38 -13.96 0.24
CA HIS A 97 15.14 -14.18 -0.51
C HIS A 97 14.13 -14.86 0.41
N GLY A 98 13.08 -14.14 0.79
CA GLY A 98 11.81 -14.73 1.25
C GLY A 98 10.77 -14.48 0.17
N THR A 99 10.02 -15.50 -0.24
CA THR A 99 8.89 -15.34 -1.17
C THR A 99 7.75 -14.64 -0.42
N ILE A 100 7.65 -13.32 -0.58
CA ILE A 100 6.48 -12.52 -0.19
C ILE A 100 5.50 -12.58 -1.38
N GLY A 101 4.20 -12.70 -1.12
CA GLY A 101 3.19 -12.57 -2.17
C GLY A 101 3.36 -11.24 -2.92
N GLN A 102 3.15 -11.22 -4.24
CA GLN A 102 3.40 -10.04 -5.06
C GLN A 102 2.59 -8.83 -4.55
N LEU A 103 3.27 -7.75 -4.17
CA LEU A 103 2.65 -6.51 -3.71
C LEU A 103 2.30 -5.64 -4.92
N HIS A 104 1.02 -5.29 -5.09
CA HIS A 104 0.57 -4.36 -6.12
C HIS A 104 0.17 -3.02 -5.50
N LEU A 105 0.78 -1.93 -5.96
CA LEU A 105 0.46 -0.58 -5.49
C LEU A 105 -0.14 0.25 -6.63
N PHE A 106 -1.42 0.60 -6.47
CA PHE A 106 -2.13 1.56 -7.30
C PHE A 106 -2.01 2.96 -6.67
N PHE A 107 -1.30 3.86 -7.34
CA PHE A 107 -0.99 5.19 -6.81
C PHE A 107 -1.57 6.29 -7.69
N GLY A 108 -2.35 7.21 -7.11
CA GLY A 108 -2.96 8.32 -7.83
C GLY A 108 -2.43 9.67 -7.40
N CYS A 109 -2.02 10.50 -8.35
CA CYS A 109 -1.67 11.91 -8.12
C CYS A 109 -2.03 12.80 -9.32
N ARG A 110 -1.80 14.12 -9.22
CA ARG A 110 -2.11 15.07 -10.30
C ARG A 110 -1.13 14.95 -11.44
N SER A 111 0.16 15.05 -11.16
CA SER A 111 1.21 15.00 -12.17
C SER A 111 2.46 14.31 -11.65
N ARG A 112 3.20 13.68 -12.55
CA ARG A 112 4.47 13.03 -12.20
C ARG A 112 5.50 14.00 -11.60
N LYS A 113 5.48 15.25 -12.05
CA LYS A 113 6.51 16.26 -11.71
C LYS A 113 6.20 17.06 -10.45
N GLU A 114 4.93 17.15 -10.04
CA GLU A 114 4.54 18.03 -8.93
C GLU A 114 4.23 17.26 -7.64
N ASP A 115 3.47 16.17 -7.71
CA ASP A 115 2.90 15.53 -6.52
C ASP A 115 3.01 13.99 -6.50
N PHE A 116 3.86 13.43 -7.37
CA PHE A 116 4.27 12.03 -7.23
C PHE A 116 5.35 11.88 -6.15
N ILE A 117 4.89 11.82 -4.90
CA ILE A 117 5.75 11.60 -3.75
C ILE A 117 6.45 10.24 -3.84
N TYR A 118 7.71 10.19 -3.41
CA TYR A 118 8.54 8.97 -3.37
C TYR A 118 8.76 8.29 -4.74
N ALA A 119 8.72 9.06 -5.84
CA ALA A 119 8.80 8.50 -7.18
C ALA A 119 10.10 7.71 -7.41
N GLU A 120 11.26 8.25 -7.02
CA GLU A 120 12.56 7.59 -7.21
C GLU A 120 12.61 6.25 -6.46
N GLU A 121 12.16 6.25 -5.21
CA GLU A 121 12.13 5.10 -4.32
C GLU A 121 11.17 4.01 -4.82
N LEU A 122 9.96 4.40 -5.24
CA LEU A 122 8.96 3.47 -5.77
C LEU A 122 9.47 2.81 -7.06
N PHE A 123 10.05 3.58 -7.99
CA PHE A 123 10.60 3.01 -9.22
C PHE A 123 11.76 2.06 -8.96
N ASP A 124 12.62 2.38 -7.99
CA ASP A 124 13.70 1.49 -7.58
C ASP A 124 13.16 0.20 -6.93
N HIS A 125 12.11 0.27 -6.10
CA HIS A 125 11.43 -0.91 -5.57
C HIS A 125 10.78 -1.77 -6.66
N GLU A 126 10.20 -1.17 -7.70
CA GLU A 126 9.68 -1.91 -8.86
C GLU A 126 10.81 -2.59 -9.64
N ALA A 127 11.93 -1.89 -9.88
CA ALA A 127 13.09 -2.45 -10.57
C ALA A 127 13.69 -3.66 -9.82
N ARG A 128 13.62 -3.65 -8.48
CA ARG A 128 14.04 -4.75 -7.60
C ARG A 128 12.99 -5.85 -7.44
N GLY A 129 11.81 -5.71 -8.05
CA GLY A 129 10.73 -6.70 -7.98
C GLY A 129 10.01 -6.77 -6.63
N LEU A 130 10.16 -5.75 -5.77
CA LEU A 130 9.55 -5.69 -4.44
C LEU A 130 8.08 -5.26 -4.49
N VAL A 131 7.72 -4.45 -5.48
CA VAL A 131 6.37 -3.95 -5.71
C VAL A 131 6.09 -3.89 -7.21
N LYS A 132 4.85 -4.13 -7.61
CA LYS A 132 4.37 -3.81 -8.95
C LYS A 132 3.58 -2.50 -8.90
N LEU A 133 4.03 -1.49 -9.62
CA LEU A 133 3.42 -0.15 -9.58
C LEU A 133 2.38 0.04 -10.67
N HIS A 134 1.27 0.66 -10.29
CA HIS A 134 0.16 1.03 -11.15
C HIS A 134 -0.18 2.51 -10.93
N VAL A 135 0.58 3.40 -11.57
CA VAL A 135 0.50 4.85 -11.30
C VAL A 135 -0.48 5.55 -12.25
N ALA A 136 -1.38 6.35 -11.68
CA ALA A 136 -2.34 7.19 -12.38
C ALA A 136 -2.01 8.67 -12.18
N PHE A 137 -1.67 9.36 -13.26
CA PHE A 137 -1.48 10.82 -13.29
C PHE A 137 -2.72 11.46 -13.91
N SER A 138 -3.45 12.27 -13.14
CA SER A 138 -4.73 12.84 -13.61
C SER A 138 -4.58 14.07 -14.53
N ARG A 139 -3.39 14.65 -14.65
CA ARG A 139 -3.11 15.91 -15.38
C ARG A 139 -1.91 15.86 -16.32
N ASP A 140 -1.24 14.72 -16.46
CA ASP A 140 -0.09 14.58 -17.38
C ASP A 140 -0.51 14.45 -18.85
N GLN A 141 -1.82 14.32 -19.10
CA GLN A 141 -2.42 14.19 -20.42
C GLN A 141 -3.81 14.86 -20.45
N GLU A 142 -4.39 15.02 -21.64
CA GLU A 142 -5.70 15.69 -21.85
C GLU A 142 -6.84 14.96 -21.13
N GLU A 143 -6.86 13.63 -21.23
CA GLU A 143 -7.86 12.79 -20.57
C GLU A 143 -7.48 12.47 -19.11
N LYS A 144 -8.43 12.60 -18.19
CA LYS A 144 -8.15 12.36 -16.77
C LYS A 144 -8.01 10.86 -16.48
N VAL A 145 -6.84 10.46 -16.00
CA VAL A 145 -6.56 9.08 -15.57
C VAL A 145 -6.50 9.00 -14.04
N TYR A 146 -7.37 8.18 -13.45
CA TYR A 146 -7.44 7.95 -12.01
C TYR A 146 -7.16 6.48 -11.66
N VAL A 147 -7.03 6.18 -10.37
CA VAL A 147 -6.68 4.84 -9.87
C VAL A 147 -7.70 3.77 -10.27
N GLN A 148 -9.00 4.08 -10.28
CA GLN A 148 -10.03 3.15 -10.76
C GLN A 148 -9.88 2.80 -12.25
N HIS A 149 -9.32 3.70 -13.06
CA HIS A 149 -9.01 3.39 -14.47
C HIS A 149 -7.86 2.39 -14.58
N LYS A 150 -6.84 2.51 -13.71
CA LYS A 150 -5.75 1.53 -13.61
C LYS A 150 -6.23 0.20 -13.06
N MET A 151 -7.10 0.22 -12.04
CA MET A 151 -7.73 -1.01 -11.54
C MET A 151 -8.51 -1.72 -12.64
N ARG A 152 -9.24 -0.99 -13.48
CA ARG A 152 -9.99 -1.58 -14.61
C ARG A 152 -9.09 -2.25 -15.66
N GLN A 153 -7.88 -1.73 -15.87
CA GLN A 153 -6.87 -2.36 -16.75
C GLN A 153 -6.37 -3.68 -16.17
N GLU A 154 -6.36 -3.81 -14.85
CA GLU A 154 -5.86 -4.96 -14.09
C GLU A 154 -7.00 -5.79 -13.47
N GLU A 155 -8.21 -5.72 -14.03
CA GLU A 155 -9.41 -6.25 -13.37
C GLU A 155 -9.37 -7.76 -13.15
N GLU A 156 -8.75 -8.52 -14.08
CA GLU A 156 -8.56 -9.97 -13.94
C GLU A 156 -7.59 -10.31 -12.80
N LEU A 157 -6.51 -9.55 -12.66
CA LEU A 157 -5.54 -9.71 -11.58
C LEU A 157 -6.19 -9.42 -10.21
N ILE A 158 -6.89 -8.29 -10.09
CA ILE A 158 -7.58 -7.90 -8.85
C ILE A 158 -8.64 -8.95 -8.48
N ALA A 159 -9.39 -9.41 -9.48
CA ALA A 159 -10.40 -10.45 -9.33
C ALA A 159 -9.78 -11.76 -8.83
N ASP A 160 -8.69 -12.21 -9.42
CA ASP A 160 -8.00 -13.45 -9.02
C ASP A 160 -7.44 -13.35 -7.60
N ILE A 161 -6.82 -12.22 -7.27
CA ILE A 161 -6.30 -11.94 -5.93
C ILE A 161 -7.43 -12.04 -4.90
N LEU A 162 -8.56 -11.36 -5.14
CA LEU A 162 -9.64 -11.35 -4.17
C LEU A 162 -10.41 -12.68 -4.16
N MET A 163 -10.91 -13.16 -5.29
CA MET A 163 -11.87 -14.27 -5.30
C MET A 163 -11.22 -15.65 -5.27
N LYS A 164 -9.98 -15.81 -5.73
CA LYS A 164 -9.31 -17.13 -5.82
C LYS A 164 -8.20 -17.30 -4.80
N GLN A 165 -7.42 -16.25 -4.54
CA GLN A 165 -6.21 -16.34 -3.72
C GLN A 165 -6.42 -15.92 -2.26
N ASN A 166 -7.65 -15.53 -1.91
CA ASN A 166 -7.99 -15.00 -0.60
C ASN A 166 -7.14 -13.78 -0.18
N GLY A 167 -6.73 -12.98 -1.16
CA GLY A 167 -5.90 -11.79 -0.97
C GLY A 167 -6.63 -10.62 -0.30
N ARG A 168 -5.85 -9.62 0.12
CA ARG A 168 -6.36 -8.40 0.78
C ARG A 168 -6.22 -7.18 -0.12
N PHE A 169 -7.16 -6.24 0.01
CA PHE A 169 -7.21 -4.98 -0.71
C PHE A 169 -7.34 -3.81 0.26
N TYR A 170 -6.40 -2.88 0.24
CA TYR A 170 -6.36 -1.71 1.11
C TYR A 170 -6.67 -0.46 0.29
N VAL A 171 -7.62 0.35 0.75
CA VAL A 171 -7.98 1.65 0.15
C VAL A 171 -7.64 2.75 1.12
N CYS A 172 -6.78 3.66 0.70
CA CYS A 172 -6.30 4.78 1.50
C CYS A 172 -6.51 6.09 0.73
N GLY A 173 -7.35 6.98 1.26
CA GLY A 173 -7.50 8.29 0.65
C GLY A 173 -8.80 9.05 0.90
N ASP A 174 -9.07 10.01 0.03
CA ASP A 174 -10.27 10.86 0.10
C ASP A 174 -11.56 10.04 0.05
N ALA A 175 -12.34 10.13 1.13
CA ALA A 175 -13.60 9.40 1.31
C ALA A 175 -14.71 9.86 0.36
N ARG A 176 -14.68 11.14 -0.06
CA ARG A 176 -15.77 11.78 -0.81
C ARG A 176 -15.80 11.38 -2.27
N THR A 177 -14.63 11.15 -2.86
CA THR A 177 -14.47 10.88 -4.30
C THR A 177 -13.73 9.58 -4.55
N MET A 178 -12.43 9.53 -4.26
CA MET A 178 -11.55 8.40 -4.62
C MET A 178 -12.04 7.08 -4.03
N ALA A 179 -12.31 7.04 -2.72
CA ALA A 179 -12.75 5.81 -2.06
C ALA A 179 -14.07 5.29 -2.63
N LYS A 180 -15.01 6.19 -2.94
CA LYS A 180 -16.31 5.81 -3.52
C LYS A 180 -16.14 5.18 -4.89
N ASP A 181 -15.31 5.78 -5.75
CA ASP A 181 -15.05 5.27 -7.10
C ASP A 181 -14.34 3.91 -7.07
N VAL A 182 -13.38 3.73 -6.16
CA VAL A 182 -12.68 2.45 -5.95
C VAL A 182 -13.64 1.37 -5.45
N GLN A 183 -14.51 1.69 -4.48
CA GLN A 183 -15.51 0.74 -3.97
C GLN A 183 -16.51 0.32 -5.05
N GLU A 184 -16.97 1.26 -5.89
CA GLU A 184 -17.87 0.94 -6.99
C GLU A 184 -17.19 0.03 -8.02
N GLU A 185 -15.93 0.31 -8.35
CA GLU A 185 -15.15 -0.52 -9.27
C GLU A 185 -14.92 -1.93 -8.72
N LEU A 186 -14.65 -2.08 -7.41
CA LEU A 186 -14.55 -3.39 -6.75
C LEU A 186 -15.87 -4.16 -6.80
N ARG A 187 -17.02 -3.52 -6.51
CA ARG A 187 -18.34 -4.17 -6.61
C ARG A 187 -18.65 -4.60 -8.04
N ARG A 188 -18.31 -3.77 -9.03
CA ARG A 188 -18.43 -4.11 -10.46
C ARG A 188 -17.60 -5.35 -10.80
N MET A 189 -16.34 -5.41 -10.35
CA MET A 189 -15.48 -6.58 -10.55
C MET A 189 -16.07 -7.82 -9.89
N ILE A 190 -16.52 -7.72 -8.63
CA ILE A 190 -17.16 -8.83 -7.91
C ILE A 190 -18.34 -9.36 -8.73
N ALA A 191 -19.29 -8.50 -9.14
CA ALA A 191 -20.44 -8.91 -9.96
C ALA A 191 -20.02 -9.59 -11.27
N LYS A 192 -19.07 -8.98 -12.00
CA LYS A 192 -18.60 -9.49 -13.29
C LYS A 192 -18.00 -10.88 -13.18
N PHE A 193 -17.11 -11.09 -12.20
CA PHE A 193 -16.31 -12.32 -12.11
C PHE A 193 -16.96 -13.42 -11.27
N SER A 194 -17.95 -13.11 -10.44
CA SER A 194 -18.80 -14.09 -9.75
C SER A 194 -20.02 -14.52 -10.59
N GLY A 195 -20.38 -13.74 -11.62
CA GLY A 195 -21.64 -13.91 -12.35
C GLY A 195 -22.88 -13.51 -11.54
N SER A 196 -22.71 -12.73 -10.47
CA SER A 196 -23.80 -12.33 -9.56
C SER A 196 -24.47 -11.02 -9.98
N THR A 197 -25.65 -10.78 -9.42
CA THR A 197 -26.33 -9.49 -9.50
C THR A 197 -25.57 -8.39 -8.75
N ALA A 198 -25.95 -7.13 -9.00
CA ALA A 198 -25.35 -5.98 -8.32
C ALA A 198 -25.61 -6.00 -6.80
N GLU A 199 -26.78 -6.45 -6.34
CA GLU A 199 -27.09 -6.53 -4.91
C GLU A 199 -26.28 -7.65 -4.22
N GLU A 200 -26.14 -8.81 -4.87
CA GLU A 200 -25.28 -9.89 -4.38
C GLU A 200 -23.81 -9.46 -4.30
N ALA A 201 -23.31 -8.74 -5.31
CA ALA A 201 -21.94 -8.23 -5.31
C ALA A 201 -21.70 -7.20 -4.19
N LYS A 202 -22.69 -6.34 -3.93
CA LYS A 202 -22.67 -5.40 -2.81
C LYS A 202 -22.64 -6.14 -1.46
N ASN A 203 -23.46 -7.18 -1.29
CA ASN A 203 -23.43 -8.00 -0.07
C ASN A 203 -22.08 -8.69 0.11
N LYS A 204 -21.52 -9.26 -0.96
CA LYS A 204 -20.20 -9.89 -0.91
C LYS A 204 -19.09 -8.90 -0.60
N PHE A 205 -19.16 -7.68 -1.14
CA PHE A 205 -18.24 -6.61 -0.77
C PHE A 205 -18.30 -6.30 0.73
N VAL A 206 -19.51 -6.22 1.32
CA VAL A 206 -19.68 -6.00 2.76
C VAL A 206 -19.09 -7.14 3.58
N GLU A 207 -19.30 -8.40 3.18
CA GLU A 207 -18.64 -9.55 3.81
C GLU A 207 -17.12 -9.42 3.75
N MET A 208 -16.54 -9.08 2.59
CA MET A 208 -15.08 -8.92 2.46
C MET A 208 -14.53 -7.80 3.35
N VAL A 209 -15.31 -6.75 3.63
CA VAL A 209 -14.93 -5.71 4.59
C VAL A 209 -14.98 -6.24 6.03
N GLN A 210 -16.02 -6.99 6.39
CA GLN A 210 -16.16 -7.62 7.72
C GLN A 210 -15.07 -8.66 7.98
N GLU A 211 -14.63 -9.36 6.94
CA GLU A 211 -13.53 -10.34 6.95
C GLU A 211 -12.14 -9.68 6.86
N GLU A 212 -12.05 -8.35 6.89
CA GLU A 212 -10.81 -7.56 6.73
C GLU A 212 -10.01 -7.87 5.45
N ARG A 213 -10.68 -8.43 4.44
CA ARG A 213 -10.12 -8.64 3.11
C ARG A 213 -10.19 -7.40 2.24
N VAL A 214 -11.12 -6.49 2.52
CA VAL A 214 -11.13 -5.13 1.99
C VAL A 214 -11.06 -4.16 3.16
N VAL A 215 -9.95 -3.45 3.29
CA VAL A 215 -9.72 -2.52 4.39
C VAL A 215 -9.79 -1.10 3.84
N LEU A 216 -10.65 -0.28 4.43
CA LEU A 216 -10.88 1.11 4.03
C LEU A 216 -10.35 2.05 5.12
N ASP A 217 -9.31 2.81 4.81
CA ASP A 217 -8.79 3.89 5.64
C ASP A 217 -8.95 5.21 4.91
N VAL A 218 -10.13 5.81 5.07
CA VAL A 218 -10.57 6.94 4.25
C VAL A 218 -10.85 8.16 5.12
N TRP A 219 -10.41 9.33 4.67
CA TRP A 219 -10.55 10.60 5.38
C TRP A 219 -11.33 11.60 4.53
N GLY A 220 -12.16 12.45 5.15
CA GLY A 220 -12.93 13.48 4.44
C GLY A 220 -14.01 14.13 5.27
#